data_AF-A0A8J2AFP3-F1
#
_entry.id   AF-A0A8J2AFP3-F1
#
_cell.length_a   1.000
_cell.length_b   1.000
_cell.length_c   1.000
_cell.angle_alpha   90.00
_cell.angle_beta   90.00
_cell.angle_gamma   90.00
#
_symmetry.space_group_name_H-M   'P 1'
#
loop_
_entity.id
_entity.type
_entity.pdbx_description
1 polymer ?
#
loop_
_entity_poly.entity_id
_entity_poly.type
_entity_poly.pdbx_seq_one_letter_code
_entity_poly.pdbx_strand_id
1 'polypeptide(L)' 'MPLRTILECFRQMTAAVQFIHSQKIVHFDLKPGNLLMFEQKTKIKVSDFGL' A
#
# COMPACT_ATOMS: atom_id res chain seq x y z
N MET A 1 4.20 -4.64 -15.43
CA MET A 1 2.99 -5.21 -14.83
C MET A 1 1.80 -4.91 -15.74
N PRO A 2 0.87 -5.85 -15.94
CA PRO A 2 -0.39 -5.58 -16.65
C PRO A 2 -1.26 -4.53 -15.93
N LEU A 3 -2.11 -3.80 -16.66
CA LEU A 3 -3.03 -2.79 -16.10
C LEU A 3 -3.88 -3.34 -14.94
N ARG A 4 -4.38 -4.57 -15.09
CA ARG A 4 -5.14 -5.26 -14.05
C ARG A 4 -4.37 -5.36 -12.73
N THR A 5 -3.08 -5.70 -12.79
CA THR A 5 -2.23 -5.84 -11.61
C THR A 5 -1.99 -4.48 -10.94
N ILE A 6 -1.83 -3.42 -11.74
CA ILE A 6 -1.66 -2.05 -11.24
C ILE A 6 -2.92 -1.61 -10.47
N LEU A 7 -4.10 -1.83 -11.05
CA LEU A 7 -5.38 -1.50 -10.41
C LEU A 7 -5.57 -2.28 -9.11
N GLU A 8 -5.19 -3.56 -9.08
CA GLU A 8 -5.29 -4.38 -7.87
C GLU A 8 -4.30 -3.92 -6.78
N CYS A 9 -3.07 -3.54 -7.14
CA CYS A 9 -2.14 -2.92 -6.20
C CYS A 9 -2.72 -1.61 -5.63
N PHE A 10 -3.30 -0.76 -6.48
CA PHE A 10 -3.89 0.49 -6.04
C PHE A 10 -5.05 0.27 -5.07
N ARG A 11 -5.92 -0.72 -5.36
CA ARG A 11 -7.03 -1.12 -4.48
C ARG A 11 -6.54 -1.60 -3.11
N GLN A 12 -5.48 -2.39 -3.07
CA GLN A 12 -4.89 -2.85 -1.80
C GLN A 12 -4.25 -1.69 -1.03
N MET A 13 -3.59 -0.76 -1.72
CA MET A 13 -2.96 0.41 -1.11
C MET A 13 -4.01 1.30 -0.45
N THR A 14 -5.10 1.61 -1.16
CA THR A 14 -6.17 2.46 -0.64
C THR A 14 -6.89 1.79 0.53
N ALA A 15 -7.08 0.47 0.51
CA ALA A 15 -7.63 -0.28 1.64
C ALA A 15 -6.73 -0.21 2.89
N ALA A 16 -5.41 -0.35 2.72
CA ALA A 16 -4.45 -0.21 3.82
C ALA A 16 -4.44 1.22 4.38
N VAL A 17 -4.45 2.24 3.51
CA VAL A 17 -4.52 3.66 3.90
C VAL A 17 -5.82 3.97 4.64
N GLN A 18 -6.95 3.46 4.15
CA GLN A 18 -8.24 3.62 4.82
C GLN A 18 -8.22 3.03 6.23
N PHE A 19 -7.63 1.85 6.39
CA PHE A 19 -7.50 1.21 7.70
C PHE A 19 -6.67 2.06 8.67
N ILE A 20 -5.50 2.55 8.28
CA ILE A 20 -4.63 3.32 9.18
C ILE A 20 -5.26 4.68 9.53
N HIS A 21 -5.99 5.29 8.59
CA HIS A 21 -6.75 6.52 8.86
C HIS A 21 -7.88 6.27 9.87
N SER A 22 -8.51 5.08 9.86
CA SER A 22 -9.51 4.71 10.88
C SER A 22 -8.89 4.59 12.27
N GLN A 23 -7.58 4.30 12.35
CA GLN A 23 -6.80 4.27 13.59
C GLN A 23 -6.20 5.65 13.95
N LYS A 24 -6.58 6.73 13.26
CA LYS A 24 -6.03 8.09 13.42
C LYS A 24 -4.53 8.18 13.15
N ILE A 25 -3.98 7.28 12.34
CA ILE A 25 -2.59 7.28 11.89
C ILE A 25 -2.52 7.86 10.49
N VAL A 26 -1.59 8.78 10.25
CA VAL A 26 -1.27 9.31 8.92
C VAL A 26 0.12 8.81 8.54
N HIS A 27 0.29 8.24 7.34
CA HIS A 27 1.57 7.65 6.93
C HIS A 27 2.66 8.70 6.62
N PHE A 28 2.28 9.89 6.12
CA PHE A 28 3.13 11.01 5.69
C PHE A 28 4.17 10.76 4.57
N ASP A 29 4.68 9.53 4.40
CA ASP A 29 5.67 9.17 3.38
C ASP A 29 5.17 8.05 2.45
N LEU A 30 3.93 8.16 1.96
CA LEU A 30 3.36 7.12 1.08
C LEU A 30 3.96 7.25 -0.34
N LYS A 31 4.82 6.31 -0.71
CA LYS A 31 5.49 6.22 -2.03
C LYS A 31 5.73 4.77 -2.42
N PRO A 32 5.99 4.46 -3.72
CA PRO A 32 6.22 3.07 -4.15
C PRO A 32 7.34 2.34 -3.40
N GLY A 33 8.37 3.05 -2.93
CA GLY A 33 9.45 2.47 -2.11
C GLY A 33 8.98 1.90 -0.77
N ASN A 34 7.84 2.38 -0.25
CA ASN A 34 7.23 1.96 1.02
C ASN A 34 6.08 0.96 0.81
N LEU A 35 5.96 0.38 -0.39
CA LEU A 35 5.01 -0.67 -0.73
C LEU A 35 5.76 -1.98 -0.95
N LEU A 36 5.78 -2.83 0.07
CA LEU A 36 6.40 -4.15 -0.01
C LEU A 36 5.51 -5.07 -0.85
N MET A 37 6.09 -5.75 -1.83
CA MET A 37 5.37 -6.69 -2.69
C MET A 37 5.75 -8.15 -2.36
N PHE A 38 4.77 -9.04 -2.37
CA PHE A 38 4.97 -10.48 -2.13
C PHE A 38 4.01 -11.30 -3.00
N GLU A 39 4.11 -12.63 -2.92
CA GLU A 39 3.30 -13.57 -3.69
C GLU A 39 3.35 -13.26 -5.20
N GLN A 40 4.56 -13.24 -5.77
CA GLN A 40 4.77 -12.97 -7.21
C GLN A 40 4.23 -11.59 -7.64
N LYS A 41 4.30 -10.59 -6.75
CA LYS A 41 3.84 -9.20 -6.98
C LYS A 41 2.32 -9.07 -7.12
N THR A 42 1.56 -9.99 -6.52
CA THR A 42 0.09 -9.94 -6.49
C THR A 42 -0.46 -9.30 -5.23
N LYS A 43 0.34 -9.24 -4.15
CA LYS A 43 -0.04 -8.58 -2.90
C LYS A 43 0.94 -7.49 -2.49
N ILE A 44 0.41 -6.45 -1.85
CA ILE A 44 1.19 -5.36 -1.27
C ILE A 44 0.90 -5.13 0.21
N LYS A 45 1.89 -4.64 0.96
CA LYS A 45 1.76 -4.11 2.32
C LYS A 45 2.42 -2.74 2.38
N VAL A 46 1.78 -1.84 3.10
CA VAL A 46 2.34 -0.52 3.44
C VAL A 46 3.36 -0.71 4.57
N SER A 47 4.55 -0.14 4.44
CA SER A 47 5.65 -0.23 5.40
C SER A 47 6.27 1.15 5.64
N ASP A 48 7.16 1.25 6.64
CA ASP A 48 7.89 2.48 6.94
C ASP A 48 6.96 3.63 7.33
N PHE A 49 6.20 3.39 8.41
CA PHE A 49 5.24 4.33 9.01
C PHE A 49 5.95 5.47 9.75
N GLY A 50 6.74 6.27 9.02
CA GLY A 50 7.33 7.52 9.49
C GLY A 50 7.89 7.48 10.92
N LEU A 51 9.21 7.38 11.04
CA LEU A 51 9.86 8.13 12.13
C LEU A 51 9.49 9.62 12.02
#